data_AF-A0A0R1LS79-F1
#
_entry.id   AF-A0A0R1LS79-F1
#
_cell.length_a   1.000
_cell.length_b   1.000
_cell.length_c   1.000
_cell.angle_alpha   90.00
_cell.angle_beta   90.00
_cell.angle_gamma   90.00
#
_symmetry.space_group_name_H-M   'P 1'
#
loop_
_entity.id
_entity.type
_entity.pdbx_description
1 polymer ?
#
loop_
_entity_poly.entity_id
_entity_poly.type
_entity_poly.pdbx_seq_one_letter_code
_entity_poly.pdbx_strand_id
1 'polypeptide(L)'
;MQHSTGELSSSLKYEVMEDTDGKVVGRLWSDNPVATYRELGTGLVGEASPKNLPDGINPVYTQHPWFIPADLVDTDLNAVYGLPEITINHRKFYRTNGQPARQFMAPAIKTAGEDGPDVIKEHVQKELGELGK
;
A
#
# COMPACT_ATOMS: atom_id res chain seq x y z
N MET A 1 -9.06 -2.51 16.35
CA MET A 1 -8.03 -3.27 15.62
C MET A 1 -7.22 -4.05 16.64
N GLN A 2 -7.45 -5.35 16.78
CA GLN A 2 -6.86 -6.15 17.88
C GLN A 2 -5.53 -6.86 17.51
N HIS A 3 -5.09 -6.75 16.25
CA HIS A 3 -3.95 -7.52 15.72
C HIS A 3 -2.99 -6.74 14.80
N SER A 4 -3.05 -5.40 14.77
CA SER A 4 -2.14 -4.59 13.92
C SER A 4 -1.09 -3.90 14.78
N THR A 5 0.18 -4.25 14.59
CA THR A 5 1.34 -3.67 15.28
C THR A 5 1.75 -2.30 14.75
N GLY A 6 1.11 -1.80 13.69
CA GLY A 6 1.47 -0.52 13.05
C GLY A 6 2.77 -0.57 12.23
N GLU A 7 3.31 -1.77 12.00
CA GLU A 7 4.57 -1.99 11.27
C GLU A 7 4.54 -1.39 9.85
N LEU A 8 3.41 -1.49 9.16
CA LEU A 8 3.29 -0.92 7.82
C LEU A 8 3.42 0.61 7.84
N SER A 9 2.75 1.28 8.79
CA SER A 9 2.85 2.74 8.91
C SER A 9 4.25 3.20 9.28
N SER A 10 4.96 2.48 10.15
CA SER A 10 6.33 2.84 10.52
C SER A 10 7.36 2.52 9.43
N SER A 11 7.02 1.70 8.44
CA SER A 11 7.92 1.36 7.32
C SER A 11 8.02 2.43 6.24
N LEU A 12 7.20 3.48 6.30
CA LEU A 12 7.14 4.51 5.26
C LEU A 12 8.28 5.51 5.38
N LYS A 13 8.89 5.78 4.23
CA LYS A 13 9.99 6.72 4.08
C LYS A 13 9.57 7.81 3.12
N TYR A 14 9.96 9.04 3.42
CA TYR A 14 9.70 10.17 2.57
C TYR A 14 10.91 11.10 2.55
N GLU A 15 11.03 11.84 1.46
CA GLU A 15 12.02 12.91 1.34
C GLU A 15 11.48 14.03 0.45
N VAL A 16 12.03 15.22 0.65
CA VAL A 16 11.81 16.38 -0.20
C VAL A 16 13.16 16.80 -0.74
N MET A 17 13.26 16.92 -2.05
CA MET A 17 14.50 17.27 -2.74
C MET A 17 14.24 18.30 -3.84
N GLU A 18 15.29 19.00 -4.25
CA GLU A 18 15.28 19.81 -5.47
C GLU A 18 15.81 18.96 -6.62
N ASP A 19 15.04 18.86 -7.70
CA ASP A 19 15.48 18.21 -8.93
C ASP A 19 16.43 19.12 -9.71
N THR A 20 17.13 18.55 -10.67
CA THR A 20 18.09 19.18 -11.60
C THR A 20 17.55 20.44 -12.30
N ASP A 21 16.24 20.52 -12.48
CA ASP A 21 15.54 21.67 -13.06
C ASP A 21 15.15 22.78 -12.04
N GLY A 22 15.57 22.65 -10.78
CA GLY A 22 15.22 23.58 -9.69
C GLY A 22 13.80 23.39 -9.13
N LYS A 23 13.18 22.24 -9.38
CA LYS A 23 11.81 21.93 -8.93
C LYS A 23 11.86 21.19 -7.60
N VAL A 24 11.02 21.57 -6.65
CA VAL A 24 10.82 20.82 -5.41
C VAL A 24 10.00 19.56 -5.70
N VAL A 25 10.55 18.39 -5.39
CA VAL A 25 9.95 17.07 -5.59
C VAL A 25 9.87 16.33 -4.26
N GLY A 26 8.68 15.88 -3.89
CA GLY A 26 8.45 14.96 -2.78
C GLY A 26 8.45 13.52 -3.26
N ARG A 27 9.14 12.62 -2.55
CA ARG A 27 9.08 11.17 -2.77
C ARG A 27 8.55 10.47 -1.52
N LEU A 28 7.75 9.43 -1.72
CA LEU A 28 7.23 8.53 -0.68
C LEU A 28 7.43 7.10 -1.17
N TRP A 29 8.05 6.27 -0.34
CA TRP A 29 8.30 4.87 -0.65
C TRP A 29 8.32 3.99 0.61
N SER A 30 8.35 2.68 0.40
CA SER A 30 8.58 1.69 1.45
C SER A 30 9.48 0.59 0.91
N ASP A 31 10.44 0.15 1.73
CA ASP A 31 11.27 -1.01 1.43
C ASP A 31 10.62 -2.31 1.93
N ASN A 32 9.48 -2.23 2.61
CA ASN A 32 8.78 -3.40 3.12
C ASN A 32 7.95 -4.05 1.99
N PRO A 33 8.21 -5.32 1.63
CA PRO A 33 7.44 -5.99 0.57
C PRO A 33 5.94 -6.07 0.88
N VAL A 34 5.55 -6.09 2.17
CA VAL A 34 4.14 -6.04 2.59
C VAL A 34 3.45 -4.76 2.08
N ALA A 35 4.17 -3.63 2.04
CA ALA A 35 3.64 -2.39 1.50
C ALA A 35 3.33 -2.53 0.01
N THR A 36 4.24 -3.12 -0.77
CA THR A 36 4.04 -3.37 -2.20
C THR A 36 2.84 -4.30 -2.45
N TYR A 37 2.75 -5.41 -1.72
CA TYR A 37 1.64 -6.36 -1.86
C TYR A 37 0.30 -5.76 -1.46
N ARG A 38 0.29 -4.86 -0.48
CA ARG A 38 -0.93 -4.15 -0.09
C ARG A 38 -1.31 -3.09 -1.11
N GLU A 39 -0.35 -2.31 -1.61
CA GLU A 39 -0.59 -1.25 -2.59
C GLU A 39 -1.12 -1.81 -3.91
N LEU A 40 -0.51 -2.89 -4.41
CA LEU A 40 -0.80 -3.46 -5.73
C LEU A 40 -1.72 -4.68 -5.70
N GLY A 41 -1.97 -5.24 -4.52
CA GLY A 41 -2.67 -6.51 -4.38
C GLY A 41 -1.80 -7.70 -4.76
N THR A 42 -2.36 -8.89 -4.65
CA THR A 42 -1.68 -10.16 -4.94
C THR A 42 -2.56 -11.14 -5.70
N GLY A 43 -1.94 -12.00 -6.50
CA GLY A 43 -2.62 -13.03 -7.29
C GLY A 43 -3.67 -12.50 -8.26
N LEU A 44 -4.56 -13.38 -8.72
CA LEU A 44 -5.67 -13.07 -9.63
C LEU A 44 -6.61 -11.99 -9.07
N VAL A 45 -6.82 -11.98 -7.76
CA VAL A 45 -7.68 -10.99 -7.09
C VAL A 45 -7.04 -9.61 -7.13
N GLY A 46 -5.73 -9.52 -6.87
CA GLY A 46 -4.97 -8.29 -6.99
C GLY A 46 -4.94 -7.78 -8.43
N GLU A 47 -4.73 -8.67 -9.40
CA GLU A 47 -4.76 -8.33 -10.82
C GLU A 47 -6.08 -7.68 -11.24
N ALA A 48 -7.21 -8.33 -10.94
CA ALA A 48 -8.55 -7.84 -11.29
C ALA A 48 -9.01 -6.64 -10.46
N SER A 49 -8.36 -6.35 -9.33
CA SER A 49 -8.77 -5.24 -8.46
C SER A 49 -8.46 -3.87 -9.09
N PRO A 50 -9.34 -2.87 -8.90
CA PRO A 50 -9.12 -1.52 -9.39
C PRO A 50 -7.94 -0.88 -8.68
N LYS A 51 -7.08 -0.20 -9.43
CA LYS A 51 -5.88 0.48 -8.94
C LYS A 51 -5.53 1.64 -9.86
N ASN A 52 -5.09 2.74 -9.26
CA ASN A 52 -4.59 3.90 -9.97
C ASN A 52 -3.10 3.72 -10.22
N LEU A 53 -2.73 3.40 -11.46
CA LEU A 53 -1.34 3.21 -11.87
C LEU A 53 -0.97 4.26 -12.92
N PRO A 54 0.30 4.71 -12.96
CA PRO A 54 0.79 5.52 -14.06
C PRO A 54 0.65 4.79 -15.40
N ASP A 55 0.51 5.57 -16.47
CA ASP A 55 0.43 5.02 -17.83
C ASP A 55 1.65 4.16 -18.17
N GLY A 56 1.40 3.02 -18.84
CA GLY A 56 2.45 2.08 -19.23
C GLY A 56 2.92 1.12 -18.13
N ILE A 57 2.47 1.28 -16.89
CA ILE A 57 2.84 0.37 -15.78
C ILE A 57 1.84 -0.79 -15.69
N ASN A 58 2.33 -2.00 -15.92
CA ASN A 58 1.54 -3.24 -15.90
C ASN A 58 2.21 -4.26 -14.97
N PRO A 59 1.82 -4.33 -13.68
CA PRO A 59 2.36 -5.32 -12.76
C PRO A 59 1.99 -6.74 -13.20
N VAL A 60 2.92 -7.68 -13.02
CA VAL A 60 2.70 -9.10 -13.33
C VAL A 60 2.33 -9.85 -12.06
N TYR A 61 1.25 -10.64 -12.13
CA TYR A 61 0.70 -11.36 -10.98
C TYR A 61 0.84 -12.87 -11.10
N THR A 62 0.89 -13.55 -9.95
CA THR A 62 0.80 -15.01 -9.92
C THR A 62 -0.58 -15.48 -10.36
N GLN A 63 -0.60 -16.32 -11.38
CA GLN A 63 -1.83 -16.82 -12.00
C GLN A 63 -2.41 -18.07 -11.32
N HIS A 64 -1.65 -18.68 -10.42
CA HIS A 64 -2.06 -19.89 -9.72
C HIS A 64 -2.45 -19.59 -8.27
N PRO A 65 -3.45 -20.28 -7.71
CA PRO A 65 -3.80 -20.16 -6.30
C PRO A 65 -2.64 -20.55 -5.39
N TRP A 66 -2.60 -19.95 -4.20
CA TRP A 66 -1.70 -20.35 -3.13
C TRP A 66 -2.40 -21.28 -2.16
N PHE A 67 -1.63 -22.23 -1.64
CA PHE A 67 -2.08 -23.22 -0.67
C PHE A 67 -1.20 -23.11 0.57
N ILE A 68 -1.81 -22.77 1.69
CA ILE A 68 -1.13 -22.59 2.97
C ILE A 68 -1.44 -23.83 3.81
N PRO A 69 -0.44 -24.64 4.20
CA PRO A 69 -0.66 -25.81 5.03
C PRO A 69 -1.31 -25.40 6.36
N ALA A 70 -2.46 -25.99 6.69
CA ALA A 70 -3.23 -25.60 7.88
C ALA A 70 -2.52 -25.97 9.20
N ASP A 71 -1.64 -26.97 9.16
CA ASP A 71 -0.82 -27.43 10.28
C ASP A 71 0.36 -26.52 10.62
N LEU A 72 0.72 -25.60 9.72
CA LEU A 72 1.82 -24.64 9.92
C LEU A 72 1.35 -23.25 10.37
N VAL A 73 0.06 -23.11 10.69
CA VAL A 73 -0.53 -21.83 11.08
C VAL A 73 -1.26 -22.00 12.40
N ASP A 74 -0.88 -21.21 13.41
CA ASP A 74 -1.48 -21.27 14.75
C ASP A 74 -2.89 -20.69 14.83
N THR A 75 -3.34 -20.01 13.76
CA THR A 75 -4.61 -19.28 13.69
C THR A 75 -5.49 -19.85 12.60
N ASP A 76 -6.79 -19.98 12.89
CA ASP A 76 -7.77 -20.36 11.88
C ASP A 76 -7.99 -19.22 10.87
N LEU A 77 -7.32 -19.36 9.72
CA LEU A 77 -7.36 -18.40 8.63
C LEU A 77 -8.75 -18.31 7.98
N ASN A 78 -9.60 -19.34 8.11
CA ASN A 78 -10.98 -19.27 7.64
C ASN A 78 -11.79 -18.34 8.53
N ALA A 79 -11.72 -18.51 9.85
CA ALA A 79 -12.44 -17.66 10.79
C ALA A 79 -12.01 -16.18 10.73
N VAL A 80 -10.71 -15.93 10.58
CA VAL A 80 -10.17 -14.56 10.61
C VAL A 80 -10.31 -13.84 9.25
N TYR A 81 -10.09 -14.56 8.15
CA TYR A 81 -9.98 -13.95 6.82
C TYR A 81 -10.92 -14.54 5.76
N GLY A 82 -11.76 -15.51 6.12
CA GLY A 82 -12.68 -16.18 5.17
C GLY A 82 -11.98 -17.08 4.16
N LEU A 83 -10.74 -17.50 4.42
CA LEU A 83 -9.96 -18.34 3.51
C LEU A 83 -10.52 -19.76 3.47
N PRO A 84 -11.02 -20.28 2.32
CA PRO A 84 -11.60 -21.62 2.25
C PRO A 84 -10.56 -22.70 2.58
N GLU A 85 -10.93 -23.63 3.46
CA GLU A 85 -10.16 -24.84 3.75
C GLU A 85 -10.48 -25.93 2.72
N ILE A 86 -9.45 -26.60 2.22
CA ILE A 86 -9.56 -27.74 1.32
C ILE A 86 -8.67 -28.88 1.80
N THR A 87 -8.99 -30.11 1.39
CA THR A 87 -8.17 -31.30 1.70
C THR A 87 -7.55 -31.85 0.42
N ILE A 88 -6.23 -32.00 0.40
CA ILE A 88 -5.46 -32.61 -0.70
C ILE A 88 -4.59 -33.71 -0.09
N ASN A 89 -4.69 -34.94 -0.60
CA ASN A 89 -3.88 -36.08 -0.13
C ASN A 89 -3.90 -36.26 1.41
N HIS A 90 -5.09 -36.21 2.01
CA HIS A 90 -5.31 -36.29 3.47
C HIS A 90 -4.67 -35.18 4.32
N ARG A 91 -4.17 -34.10 3.69
CA ARG A 91 -3.67 -32.90 4.37
C ARG A 91 -4.58 -31.70 4.11
N LYS A 92 -4.74 -30.85 5.12
CA LYS A 92 -5.59 -29.66 5.06
C LYS A 92 -4.78 -28.44 4.64
N PHE A 93 -5.36 -27.63 3.76
CA PHE A 93 -4.77 -26.38 3.27
C PHE A 93 -5.82 -25.28 3.25
N TYR A 94 -5.40 -24.06 3.59
CA TYR A 94 -6.15 -22.86 3.22
C TYR A 94 -5.80 -22.46 1.79
N ARG A 95 -6.81 -22.19 0.97
CA ARG A 95 -6.62 -21.76 -0.42
C ARG A 95 -6.92 -20.27 -0.57
N THR A 96 -6.05 -19.55 -1.28
CA THR A 96 -6.28 -18.16 -1.69
C THR A 96 -5.92 -17.92 -3.14
N ASN A 97 -6.67 -17.03 -3.80
CA ASN A 97 -6.32 -16.51 -5.13
C ASN A 97 -5.60 -15.15 -5.02
N GLY A 98 -5.14 -14.80 -3.82
CA GLY A 98 -4.52 -13.52 -3.49
C GLY A 98 -5.50 -12.52 -2.88
N GLN A 99 -5.02 -11.30 -2.65
CA GLN A 99 -5.74 -10.22 -1.98
C GLN A 99 -5.90 -9.02 -2.92
N PRO A 100 -7.01 -8.27 -2.81
CA PRO A 100 -7.22 -7.08 -3.63
C PRO A 100 -6.21 -5.98 -3.28
N ALA A 101 -5.91 -5.12 -4.24
CA ALA A 101 -5.15 -3.89 -4.02
C ALA A 101 -5.87 -2.99 -3.01
N ARG A 102 -5.09 -2.39 -2.12
CA ARG A 102 -5.51 -1.44 -1.09
C ARG A 102 -4.51 -0.28 -1.07
N GLN A 103 -4.58 0.53 -2.11
CA GLN A 103 -3.68 1.68 -2.28
C GLN A 103 -3.80 2.65 -1.12
N PHE A 104 -2.65 3.05 -0.61
CA PHE A 104 -2.53 4.01 0.48
C PHE A 104 -1.43 5.05 0.18
N MET A 105 -0.40 4.70 -0.61
CA MET A 105 0.64 5.66 -1.01
C MET A 105 0.24 6.50 -2.22
N ALA A 106 -0.27 5.87 -3.29
CA ALA A 106 -0.71 6.57 -4.49
C ALA A 106 -1.77 7.66 -4.21
N PRO A 107 -2.85 7.39 -3.45
CA PRO A 107 -3.80 8.45 -3.09
C PRO A 107 -3.16 9.52 -2.21
N ALA A 108 -2.27 9.17 -1.28
CA ALA A 108 -1.62 10.14 -0.41
C ALA A 108 -0.74 11.13 -1.19
N ILE A 109 0.04 10.65 -2.15
CA ILE A 109 0.85 11.52 -3.03
C ILE A 109 -0.05 12.41 -3.88
N LYS A 110 -1.15 11.87 -4.41
CA LYS A 110 -2.10 12.65 -5.20
C LYS A 110 -2.68 13.81 -4.38
N THR A 111 -3.21 13.52 -3.18
CA THR A 111 -3.75 14.54 -2.28
C THR A 111 -2.70 15.56 -1.86
N ALA A 112 -1.48 15.11 -1.51
CA ALA A 112 -0.39 16.04 -1.18
C ALA A 112 -0.03 16.97 -2.34
N GLY A 113 -0.11 16.50 -3.59
CA GLY A 113 0.09 17.31 -4.78
C GLY A 113 -1.04 18.31 -5.04
N GLU A 114 -2.29 17.94 -4.76
CA GLU A 114 -3.47 18.81 -4.87
C GLU A 114 -3.46 19.92 -3.80
N ASP A 115 -3.11 19.58 -2.55
CA ASP A 115 -3.13 20.51 -1.41
C ASP A 115 -1.88 21.40 -1.34
N GLY A 116 -0.78 21.02 -2.01
CA GLY A 116 0.52 21.69 -1.92
C GLY A 116 0.49 23.21 -2.15
N PRO A 117 -0.18 23.73 -3.20
CA PRO A 117 -0.25 25.17 -3.45
C PRO A 117 -0.92 25.96 -2.32
N ASP A 118 -1.99 25.42 -1.74
CA ASP A 118 -2.73 26.06 -0.66
C ASP A 118 -1.90 26.06 0.64
N VAL A 119 -1.23 24.95 0.96
CA VAL A 119 -0.31 24.87 2.10
C VAL A 119 0.83 25.89 1.99
N ILE A 120 1.42 26.04 0.80
CA ILE A 120 2.49 27.04 0.57
C ILE A 120 1.94 28.45 0.76
N LYS A 121 0.76 28.74 0.19
CA LYS A 121 0.12 30.06 0.28
C LYS A 121 -0.17 30.44 1.73
N GLU A 122 -0.76 29.53 2.51
CA GLU A 122 -1.05 29.74 3.93
C GLU A 122 0.22 30.01 4.73
N HIS A 123 1.29 29.25 4.46
CA HIS A 123 2.57 29.43 5.14
C HIS A 123 3.19 30.80 4.84
N VAL A 124 3.21 31.21 3.57
CA VAL A 124 3.73 32.54 3.17
C VAL A 124 2.90 33.67 3.78
N GLN A 125 1.57 33.57 3.78
CA GLN A 125 0.69 34.58 4.38
C GLN A 125 0.93 34.74 5.88
N LYS A 126 1.13 33.63 6.59
CA LYS A 126 1.41 33.63 8.02
C LYS A 126 2.73 34.36 8.33
N GLU A 127 3.81 34.01 7.64
CA GLU A 127 5.14 34.62 7.83
C GLU A 127 5.12 36.14 7.54
N LEU A 128 4.46 36.56 6.45
CA LEU A 128 4.30 37.99 6.14
C LEU A 128 3.51 38.74 7.22
N GLY A 129 2.50 38.09 7.82
CA GLY A 129 1.73 38.67 8.92
C GLY A 129 2.50 38.77 10.23
N GLU A 130 3.47 37.89 10.48
CA GLU A 130 4.37 37.96 11.64
C GLU A 130 5.43 39.06 11.46
N LEU A 131 6.00 39.22 10.25
CA LEU A 131 6.97 40.27 9.93
C LEU A 131 6.38 41.69 9.91
N GLY A 132 5.07 41.80 9.68
CA GLY A 132 4.35 43.09 9.65
C GLY A 132 3.91 43.60 11.03
N LYS A 133 4.19 42.87 12.11
CA LYS A 133 3.95 43.29 13.51
C LYS A 133 5.22 43.85 14.14
#